data_AF-A0A2H6NKV8-F1
#
_entry.id   AF-A0A2H6NKV8-F1
#
_cell.length_a   1.000
_cell.length_b   1.000
_cell.length_c   1.000
_cell.angle_alpha   90.00
_cell.angle_beta   90.00
_cell.angle_gamma   90.00
#
_symmetry.space_group_name_H-M   'P 1'
#
loop_
_entity.id
_entity.type
_entity.pdbx_description
1 polymer ?
#
loop_
_entity_poly.entity_id
_entity_poly.type
_entity_poly.pdbx_seq_one_letter_code
_entity_poly.pdbx_strand_id
1 'polypeptide(L)'
;FIKECGNADCKIVILFQSIASADMDSNQLEAFLTAQTKKPGGITTDHAIVIAKFWKNQRAKIHESLINQSKWENSLKNISWRVDLKTQSRHIDQMNSPVAIVEMELEKHGQVRTFYLILPM
;
A
#
# COMPACT_ATOMS: atom_id res chain seq x y z
N PHE A 1 2.94 1.52 1.84
CA PHE A 1 3.52 2.85 2.10
C PHE A 1 4.47 2.75 3.28
N ILE A 2 5.73 2.48 2.99
CA ILE A 2 6.74 2.10 3.99
C ILE A 2 7.41 3.37 4.51
N LYS A 3 7.51 3.47 5.84
CA LYS A 3 7.94 4.64 6.63
C LYS A 3 9.39 5.07 6.35
N GLU A 4 9.62 6.38 6.49
CA GLU A 4 10.91 7.08 6.40
C GLU A 4 11.91 6.63 7.47
N CYS A 5 13.20 6.60 7.12
CA CYS A 5 14.32 6.24 7.99
C CYS A 5 15.28 7.43 8.17
N GLY A 6 15.98 7.53 9.32
CA GLY A 6 16.87 8.64 9.66
C GLY A 6 18.30 8.51 9.11
N ASN A 7 18.72 9.53 8.34
CA ASN A 7 20.04 9.97 7.84
C ASN A 7 21.20 9.02 7.44
N ALA A 8 21.50 7.88 8.07
CA ALA A 8 22.65 7.02 7.67
C ALA A 8 22.22 5.61 7.24
N ASP A 9 21.43 4.91 8.06
CA ASP A 9 20.73 3.67 7.68
C ASP A 9 19.74 3.90 6.53
N CYS A 10 19.31 5.15 6.36
CA CYS A 10 18.37 5.55 5.34
C CYS A 10 18.88 5.30 3.91
N LYS A 11 20.20 5.37 3.65
CA LYS A 11 20.74 5.20 2.28
C LYS A 11 20.49 3.81 1.73
N ILE A 12 20.80 2.77 2.50
CA ILE A 12 20.60 1.37 2.08
C ILE A 12 19.10 1.06 2.00
N VAL A 13 18.30 1.57 2.94
CA VAL A 13 16.84 1.41 2.93
C VAL A 13 16.21 2.03 1.68
N ILE A 14 16.54 3.28 1.35
CA ILE A 14 16.07 3.97 0.14
C ILE A 14 16.50 3.20 -1.11
N LEU A 15 17.72 2.67 -1.12
CA LEU A 15 18.26 1.92 -2.25
C LEU A 15 17.46 0.62 -2.48
N PHE A 16 17.19 -0.15 -1.43
CA PHE A 16 16.33 -1.34 -1.52
C PHE A 16 14.89 -1.00 -1.90
N GLN A 17 14.33 0.10 -1.39
CA GLN A 17 13.02 0.57 -1.82
C GLN A 17 12.99 0.88 -3.31
N SER A 18 14.03 1.51 -3.86
CA SER A 18 14.13 1.85 -5.28
C SER A 18 14.26 0.60 -6.16
N ILE A 19 15.07 -0.36 -5.73
CA ILE A 19 15.24 -1.64 -6.43
C ILE A 19 13.92 -2.42 -6.44
N ALA A 20 13.27 -2.50 -5.28
CA ALA A 20 12.05 -3.28 -5.10
C ALA A 20 10.83 -2.66 -5.78
N SER A 21 10.68 -1.33 -5.75
CA SER A 21 9.57 -0.64 -6.39
C SER A 21 9.63 -0.73 -7.92
N ALA A 22 10.83 -0.74 -8.49
CA ALA A 22 11.05 -0.92 -9.92
C ALA A 22 11.12 -2.40 -10.36
N ASP A 23 11.05 -3.36 -9.42
CA ASP A 23 11.19 -4.80 -9.66
C ASP A 23 12.39 -5.17 -10.54
N MET A 24 13.53 -4.49 -10.33
CA MET A 24 14.66 -4.51 -11.26
C MET A 24 15.15 -5.93 -11.59
N ASP A 25 15.43 -6.18 -12.87
CA ASP A 25 16.13 -7.38 -13.33
C ASP A 25 17.66 -7.28 -13.13
N SER A 26 18.39 -8.37 -13.38
CA SER A 26 19.85 -8.42 -13.16
C SER A 26 20.61 -7.35 -13.93
N ASN A 27 20.22 -7.03 -15.17
CA ASN A 27 20.93 -6.04 -15.98
C ASN A 27 20.66 -4.62 -15.47
N GLN A 28 19.40 -4.34 -15.13
CA GLN A 28 19.01 -3.05 -14.57
C GLN A 28 19.65 -2.80 -13.20
N LEU A 29 19.71 -3.83 -12.36
CA LEU A 29 20.33 -3.77 -11.03
C LEU A 29 21.82 -3.44 -11.13
N GLU A 30 22.57 -4.14 -11.98
CA GLU A 30 24.01 -3.92 -12.14
C GLU A 30 24.31 -2.51 -12.64
N ALA A 31 23.54 -2.03 -13.63
CA ALA A 31 23.66 -0.66 -14.13
C ALA A 31 23.35 0.38 -13.03
N PHE A 32 22.29 0.14 -12.26
CA PHE A 32 21.89 1.01 -11.16
C PHE A 32 22.95 1.05 -10.05
N LEU A 33 23.43 -0.10 -9.57
CA LEU A 33 24.46 -0.17 -8.54
C LEU A 33 25.79 0.46 -9.00
N THR A 34 26.17 0.25 -10.26
CA THR A 34 27.34 0.91 -10.87
C THR A 34 27.22 2.43 -10.87
N ALA A 35 26.01 2.96 -11.10
CA ALA A 35 25.78 4.40 -11.01
C ALA A 35 25.86 4.90 -9.55
N GLN A 36 25.47 4.07 -8.57
CA GLN A 36 25.50 4.44 -7.15
C GLN A 36 26.91 4.39 -6.54
N THR A 37 27.81 3.54 -7.04
CA THR A 37 29.22 3.50 -6.59
C THR A 37 30.05 4.64 -7.17
N LYS A 38 29.67 5.18 -8.34
CA LYS A 38 30.35 6.31 -8.98
C LYS A 38 29.94 7.68 -8.41
N LYS A 39 28.85 7.76 -7.64
CA LYS A 39 28.37 9.02 -7.07
C LYS A 39 29.21 9.44 -5.85
N PRO A 40 29.57 10.73 -5.72
CA PRO A 40 30.22 11.24 -4.51
C PRO A 40 29.30 11.07 -3.29
N GLY A 41 29.79 10.39 -2.25
CA GLY A 41 28.99 10.02 -1.08
C GLY A 41 28.01 8.86 -1.31
N GLY A 42 28.18 8.13 -2.42
CA GLY A 42 27.45 6.91 -2.77
C GLY A 42 27.87 5.68 -1.95
N ILE A 43 27.40 4.51 -2.37
CA ILE A 43 27.72 3.23 -1.69
C ILE A 43 29.07 2.70 -2.16
N THR A 44 29.76 1.91 -1.31
CA THR A 44 31.01 1.25 -1.69
C THR A 44 30.75 0.04 -2.60
N THR A 45 31.77 -0.37 -3.36
CA THR A 45 31.70 -1.54 -4.24
C THR A 45 31.34 -2.82 -3.48
N ASP A 46 31.88 -3.03 -2.29
CA ASP A 46 31.56 -4.21 -1.47
C ASP A 46 30.08 -4.27 -1.10
N HIS A 47 29.48 -3.12 -0.74
CA HIS A 47 28.04 -3.05 -0.48
C HIS A 47 27.24 -3.37 -1.74
N ALA A 48 27.63 -2.84 -2.90
CA ALA A 48 26.96 -3.14 -4.16
C ALA A 48 26.97 -4.65 -4.48
N ILE A 49 28.10 -5.33 -4.28
CA ILE A 49 28.21 -6.79 -4.51
C ILE A 49 27.27 -7.57 -3.57
N VAL A 50 27.24 -7.22 -2.28
CA VAL A 50 26.36 -7.87 -1.30
C VAL A 50 24.88 -7.65 -1.65
N ILE A 51 24.52 -6.42 -2.04
CA ILE A 51 23.16 -6.05 -2.43
C ILE A 51 22.73 -6.80 -3.70
N ALA A 52 23.60 -6.86 -4.72
CA ALA A 52 23.34 -7.61 -5.95
C ALA A 52 23.07 -9.10 -5.66
N LYS A 53 23.93 -9.71 -4.84
CA LYS A 53 23.78 -11.11 -4.43
C LYS A 53 22.50 -11.34 -3.62
N PHE A 54 22.17 -10.44 -2.70
CA PHE A 54 20.95 -10.53 -1.90
C PHE A 54 19.70 -10.44 -2.79
N TRP A 55 19.63 -9.41 -3.65
CA TRP A 55 18.49 -9.21 -4.54
C TRP A 55 18.29 -10.41 -5.46
N LYS A 56 19.37 -10.90 -6.10
CA LYS A 56 19.30 -12.08 -6.98
C LYS A 56 18.71 -13.31 -6.28
N ASN A 57 19.02 -13.51 -5.00
CA ASN A 57 18.56 -14.67 -4.24
C ASN A 57 17.15 -14.49 -3.64
N GLN A 58 16.75 -13.25 -3.30
CA GLN A 58 15.52 -12.99 -2.55
C GLN A 58 14.43 -12.29 -3.37
N ARG A 59 14.71 -11.84 -4.59
CA ARG A 59 13.77 -11.08 -5.45
C ARG A 59 12.40 -11.74 -5.53
N ALA A 60 12.34 -13.04 -5.80
CA ALA A 60 11.06 -13.76 -5.93
C ALA A 60 10.21 -13.69 -4.64
N LYS A 61 10.83 -13.90 -3.47
CA LYS A 61 10.14 -13.84 -2.18
C LYS A 61 9.70 -12.42 -1.82
N ILE A 62 10.55 -11.43 -2.11
CA ILE A 62 10.23 -10.01 -1.88
C ILE A 62 9.07 -9.60 -2.79
N HIS A 63 9.13 -9.96 -4.07
CA HIS A 63 8.08 -9.70 -5.05
C HIS A 63 6.75 -10.33 -4.64
N GLU A 64 6.76 -11.61 -4.25
CA GLU A 64 5.57 -12.30 -3.74
C GLU A 64 5.01 -11.62 -2.48
N SER A 65 5.86 -11.26 -1.52
CA SER A 65 5.45 -10.54 -0.31
C SER A 65 4.84 -9.18 -0.65
N LEU A 66 5.42 -8.42 -1.58
CA LEU A 66 4.89 -7.13 -2.02
C LEU A 66 3.54 -7.29 -2.71
N ILE A 67 3.38 -8.30 -3.56
CA ILE A 67 2.09 -8.64 -4.16
C ILE A 67 1.08 -8.97 -3.07
N ASN A 68 1.38 -9.85 -2.12
CA ASN A 68 0.43 -10.26 -1.08
C ASN A 68 0.03 -9.09 -0.16
N GLN A 69 0.94 -8.16 0.12
CA GLN A 69 0.61 -6.94 0.87
C GLN A 69 -0.22 -5.93 0.05
N SER A 70 -0.02 -5.89 -1.26
CA SER A 70 -0.71 -4.97 -2.17
C SER A 70 -2.05 -5.53 -2.67
N LYS A 71 -2.23 -6.86 -2.63
CA LYS A 71 -3.50 -7.51 -2.91
C LYS A 71 -4.53 -7.03 -1.89
N TRP A 72 -5.66 -6.62 -2.42
CA TRP A 72 -6.84 -6.34 -1.64
C TRP A 72 -7.50 -7.67 -1.28
N GLU A 73 -6.86 -8.48 -0.43
CA GLU A 73 -7.42 -9.75 0.08
C GLU A 73 -8.50 -9.51 1.14
N ASN A 74 -9.32 -8.47 0.93
CA ASN A 74 -10.46 -8.22 1.78
C ASN A 74 -11.60 -9.07 1.27
N SER A 75 -12.17 -9.91 2.13
CA SER A 75 -13.44 -10.56 1.81
C SER A 75 -14.59 -9.72 2.35
N LEU A 76 -15.63 -9.51 1.55
CA LEU A 76 -16.88 -8.95 2.05
C LEU A 76 -17.58 -10.06 2.85
N LYS A 77 -17.71 -9.86 4.16
CA LYS A 77 -18.39 -10.80 5.06
C LYS A 77 -19.89 -10.58 5.09
N ASN A 78 -20.28 -9.31 5.16
CA ASN A 78 -21.67 -8.94 5.27
C ASN A 78 -21.90 -7.59 4.60
N ILE A 79 -23.11 -7.44 4.05
CA ILE A 79 -23.64 -6.15 3.58
C ILE A 79 -25.08 -6.04 4.06
N SER A 80 -25.36 -4.99 4.82
CA SER A 80 -26.69 -4.64 5.29
C SER A 80 -27.00 -3.22 4.84
N TRP A 81 -28.20 -2.99 4.33
CA TRP A 81 -28.59 -1.66 3.88
C TRP A 81 -30.02 -1.37 4.31
N ARG A 82 -30.29 -0.08 4.52
CA ARG A 82 -31.64 0.43 4.71
C ARG A 82 -31.79 1.78 4.02
N VAL A 83 -33.02 2.11 3.65
CA VAL A 83 -33.38 3.41 3.07
C VAL A 83 -34.19 4.15 4.11
N ASP A 84 -33.66 5.28 4.56
CA ASP A 84 -34.29 6.16 5.53
C ASP A 84 -34.79 7.43 4.83
N LEU A 85 -35.85 8.03 5.35
CA LEU A 85 -36.31 9.36 4.95
C LEU A 85 -35.80 10.38 5.97
N LYS A 86 -35.12 11.43 5.51
CA LYS A 86 -34.71 12.53 6.41
C LYS A 86 -35.94 13.35 6.80
N THR A 87 -36.33 13.30 8.07
CA THR A 87 -37.39 14.17 8.61
C THR A 87 -36.78 15.45 9.19
N GLN A 88 -37.17 16.62 8.68
CA GLN A 88 -36.83 17.92 9.26
C GLN A 88 -37.87 18.34 10.32
N SER A 89 -37.44 18.89 11.45
CA SER A 89 -38.35 19.36 12.51
C SER A 89 -38.98 20.71 12.14
N ARG A 90 -40.32 20.75 12.29
CA ARG A 90 -41.25 21.89 12.39
C ARG A 90 -40.72 23.23 11.85
N HIS A 91 -40.98 23.50 10.57
CA HIS A 91 -41.35 24.81 9.99
C HIS A 91 -41.07 24.96 8.47
N ILE A 92 -40.65 23.92 7.75
CA ILE A 92 -40.39 24.00 6.28
C ILE A 92 -41.02 22.79 5.55
N ASP A 93 -41.53 23.05 4.35
CA ASP A 93 -42.18 22.09 3.47
C ASP A 93 -41.29 20.87 3.17
N GLN A 94 -41.74 19.73 3.68
CA GLN A 94 -41.53 18.36 3.20
C GLN A 94 -40.28 18.06 2.33
N MET A 95 -39.08 18.12 2.91
CA MET A 95 -37.88 17.52 2.30
C MET A 95 -37.85 15.99 2.52
N ASN A 96 -38.62 15.24 1.74
CA ASN A 96 -38.58 13.77 1.70
C ASN A 96 -37.40 13.25 0.85
N SER A 97 -36.16 13.69 1.10
CA SER A 97 -35.02 13.14 0.36
C SER A 97 -34.65 11.78 0.95
N PRO A 98 -34.77 10.68 0.17
CA PRO A 98 -34.37 9.37 0.63
C PRO A 98 -32.85 9.31 0.77
N VAL A 99 -32.40 8.56 1.77
CA VAL A 99 -30.98 8.34 2.04
C VAL A 99 -30.77 6.86 2.24
N ALA A 100 -29.84 6.28 1.50
CA ALA A 100 -29.42 4.92 1.73
C ALA A 100 -28.30 4.90 2.78
N ILE A 101 -28.45 4.06 3.79
CA ILE A 101 -27.39 3.74 4.77
C ILE A 101 -26.94 2.32 4.46
N VAL A 102 -25.66 2.17 4.15
CA VAL A 102 -25.05 0.88 3.85
C VAL A 102 -24.00 0.58 4.92
N GLU A 103 -24.16 -0.55 5.59
CA GLU A 103 -23.18 -1.16 6.48
C GLU A 103 -22.49 -2.30 5.74
N MET A 104 -21.16 -2.29 5.74
CA MET A 104 -20.35 -3.33 5.12
C MET A 104 -19.28 -3.84 6.09
N GLU A 105 -19.17 -5.15 6.20
CA GLU A 105 -18.12 -5.81 6.98
C GLU A 105 -17.08 -6.40 6.03
N LEU A 106 -15.85 -5.90 6.10
CA LEU A 106 -14.71 -6.41 5.34
C LEU A 106 -13.77 -7.16 6.28
N GLU A 107 -13.40 -8.39 5.95
CA GLU A 107 -12.38 -9.15 6.65
C GLU A 107 -11.05 -9.06 5.91
N LYS A 108 -9.97 -8.76 6.65
CA LYS A 108 -8.59 -8.91 6.19
C LYS A 108 -7.78 -9.65 7.25
N HIS A 109 -7.18 -10.80 6.88
CA HIS A 109 -6.37 -11.64 7.79
C HIS A 109 -7.06 -11.96 9.14
N GLY A 110 -8.36 -12.30 9.11
CA GLY A 110 -9.15 -12.62 10.30
C GLY A 110 -9.57 -11.41 11.15
N GLN A 111 -9.21 -10.19 10.76
CA GLN A 111 -9.72 -8.96 11.37
C GLN A 111 -10.91 -8.43 10.56
N VAL A 112 -12.08 -8.32 11.19
CA VAL A 112 -13.28 -7.72 10.59
C VAL A 112 -13.30 -6.22 10.87
N ARG A 113 -13.55 -5.43 9.82
CA ARG A 113 -13.75 -3.97 9.89
C ARG A 113 -15.12 -3.62 9.34
N THR A 114 -15.89 -2.85 10.10
CA THR A 114 -17.21 -2.37 9.71
C THR A 114 -17.10 -0.95 9.14
N PHE A 115 -17.74 -0.72 8.00
CA PHE A 115 -17.79 0.56 7.30
C PHE A 115 -19.24 0.99 7.14
N TYR A 116 -19.50 2.28 7.37
CA TYR A 116 -20.81 2.90 7.18
C TYR A 116 -20.72 3.92 6.05
N LEU A 117 -21.56 3.76 5.03
CA LEU A 117 -21.72 4.72 3.94
C LEU A 117 -23.14 5.29 3.98
N ILE A 118 -23.23 6.61 3.91
CA ILE A 118 -24.50 7.33 3.81
C ILE A 118 -24.56 7.94 2.41
N LEU A 119 -25.46 7.44 1.58
CA LEU A 119 -25.59 7.83 0.18
C LEU A 119 -26.88 8.67 0.01
N PRO A 120 -26.78 9.94 -0.41
CA PRO A 120 -27.95 10.69 -0.80
C PRO A 120 -28.54 10.10 -2.09
N MET A 121 -29.86 10.05 -2.17
CA MET A 121 -30.59 9.64 -3.37
C MET A 121 -31.38 10.81 -3.96
#